data_AF-R7H334-F1
#
_entry.id   AF-R7H334-F1
#
_cell.length_a   1.000
_cell.length_b   1.000
_cell.length_c   1.000
_cell.angle_alpha   90.00
_cell.angle_beta   90.00
_cell.angle_gamma   90.00
#
_symmetry.space_group_name_H-M   'P 1'
#
loop_
_entity.id
_entity.type
_entity.pdbx_description
1 polymer ?
#
loop_
_entity_poly.entity_id
_entity_poly.type
_entity_poly.pdbx_seq_one_letter_code
_entity_poly.pdbx_strand_id
1 'polypeptide(L)'
;MSEEEQKAKRVAELRAQLPDNLTDAEKDAKALNNYEMAKALNITVGKPMSVEQADKQHANPKHVEKFILDPKGAYVDKGGRHYRKNPDYSESKDKPYNINCQTCTPAYMLRLMGIDVTAKGNTTGSKLEYLSRGYNCWEVWKNADGTPATYTKINDWLASKKYKQMTQKRWLEFFDETCKEEGVYGLSIGWKSGGGHMTVLQRFKDGTLKYIEPQHDNSEGSGREWDDINNLAKEGKGTQHGCRGIMRIDNKLFNTDFIEIFDVHADKVKSK
;
A
#
# COMPACT_ATOMS: atom_id res chain seq x y z
N MET A 1 7.92 6.30 -37.34
CA MET A 1 8.20 6.85 -36.01
C MET A 1 9.22 5.94 -35.35
N SER A 2 10.42 6.45 -35.01
CA SER A 2 11.51 5.69 -34.39
C SER A 2 11.11 5.15 -33.02
N GLU A 3 11.88 4.19 -32.47
CA GLU A 3 11.65 3.68 -31.11
C GLU A 3 11.74 4.80 -30.05
N GLU A 4 12.63 5.76 -30.27
CA GLU A 4 12.80 6.92 -29.40
C GLU A 4 11.60 7.87 -29.45
N GLU A 5 11.06 8.13 -30.64
CA GLU A 5 9.84 8.92 -30.81
C GLU A 5 8.61 8.21 -30.21
N GLN A 6 8.53 6.88 -30.33
CA GLN A 6 7.50 6.07 -29.68
C GLN A 6 7.58 6.14 -28.15
N LYS A 7 8.80 6.01 -27.60
CA LYS A 7 9.04 6.18 -26.16
C LYS A 7 8.65 7.58 -25.70
N ALA A 8 9.12 8.63 -26.37
CA ALA A 8 8.83 10.01 -25.99
C ALA A 8 7.32 10.29 -25.98
N LYS A 9 6.61 9.88 -27.04
CA LYS A 9 5.15 10.00 -27.12
C LYS A 9 4.48 9.27 -25.96
N ARG A 10 4.90 8.03 -25.67
CA ARG A 10 4.28 7.24 -24.61
C ARG A 10 4.54 7.83 -23.22
N VAL A 11 5.75 8.30 -22.95
CA VAL A 11 6.08 8.97 -21.69
C VAL A 11 5.25 10.24 -21.51
N ALA A 12 5.04 11.04 -22.57
CA ALA A 12 4.19 12.22 -22.51
C ALA A 12 2.71 11.87 -22.20
N GLU A 13 2.19 10.79 -22.79
CA GLU A 13 0.84 10.28 -22.47
C GLU A 13 0.72 9.86 -20.98
N LEU A 14 1.72 9.16 -20.45
CA LEU A 14 1.74 8.75 -19.04
C LEU A 14 1.84 9.97 -18.11
N ARG A 15 2.66 10.95 -18.47
CA ARG A 15 2.81 12.20 -17.72
C ARG A 15 1.49 12.95 -17.61
N ALA A 16 0.71 13.00 -18.68
CA ALA A 16 -0.60 13.66 -18.69
C ALA A 16 -1.65 12.97 -17.80
N GLN A 17 -1.44 11.72 -17.41
CA GLN A 17 -2.32 10.97 -16.51
C GLN A 17 -1.97 11.18 -15.03
N LEU A 18 -0.81 11.76 -14.72
CA LEU A 18 -0.36 11.96 -13.34
C LEU A 18 -1.07 13.13 -12.67
N PRO A 19 -1.39 13.01 -11.37
CA PRO A 19 -2.20 13.99 -10.66
C PRO A 19 -1.49 15.33 -10.48
N ASP A 20 -2.27 16.40 -10.35
CA ASP A 20 -1.76 17.78 -10.31
C ASP A 20 -1.11 18.19 -8.97
N ASN A 21 -1.22 17.35 -7.95
CA ASN A 21 -0.53 17.51 -6.67
C ASN A 21 0.96 17.12 -6.73
N LEU A 22 1.48 16.76 -7.92
CA LEU A 22 2.89 16.49 -8.19
C LEU A 22 3.53 17.67 -8.94
N THR A 23 4.80 17.95 -8.62
CA THR A 23 5.62 18.91 -9.35
C THR A 23 5.96 18.39 -10.76
N ASP A 24 6.36 19.29 -11.67
CA ASP A 24 6.75 18.88 -13.03
C ASP A 24 7.90 17.88 -13.04
N ALA A 25 8.91 18.07 -12.18
CA ALA A 25 10.04 17.14 -12.05
C ALA A 25 9.60 15.75 -11.55
N GLU A 26 8.67 15.71 -10.57
CA GLU A 26 8.09 14.44 -10.11
C GLU A 26 7.27 13.78 -11.21
N LYS A 27 6.48 14.55 -11.97
CA LYS A 27 5.69 14.04 -13.10
C LYS A 27 6.59 13.44 -14.18
N ASP A 28 7.66 14.14 -14.56
CA ASP A 28 8.61 13.69 -15.59
C ASP A 28 9.30 12.38 -15.18
N ALA A 29 9.87 12.35 -13.97
CA ALA A 29 10.57 11.17 -13.47
C ALA A 29 9.62 9.96 -13.32
N LYS A 30 8.40 10.21 -12.84
CA LYS A 30 7.42 9.16 -12.58
C LYS A 30 6.81 8.61 -13.88
N ALA A 31 6.57 9.45 -14.88
CA ALA A 31 6.13 9.00 -16.19
C ALA A 31 7.15 8.08 -16.86
N LEU A 32 8.44 8.43 -16.76
CA LEU A 32 9.53 7.57 -17.23
C LEU A 32 9.60 6.26 -16.43
N ASN A 33 9.50 6.31 -15.10
CA ASN A 33 9.49 5.12 -14.26
C ASN A 33 8.31 4.19 -14.57
N ASN A 34 7.11 4.74 -14.81
CA ASN A 34 5.94 3.98 -15.23
C ASN A 34 6.15 3.30 -16.60
N TYR A 35 6.79 3.98 -17.55
CA TYR A 35 7.16 3.40 -18.83
C TYR A 35 8.12 2.21 -18.67
N GLU A 36 9.19 2.37 -17.88
CA GLU A 36 10.18 1.30 -17.67
C GLU A 36 9.60 0.12 -16.87
N MET A 37 8.73 0.38 -15.88
CA MET A 37 7.99 -0.68 -15.18
C MET A 37 7.08 -1.47 -16.13
N ALA A 38 6.34 -0.79 -17.00
CA ALA A 38 5.47 -1.46 -17.97
C ALA A 38 6.26 -2.37 -18.92
N LYS A 39 7.44 -1.90 -19.37
CA LYS A 39 8.37 -2.71 -20.15
C LYS A 39 8.88 -3.92 -19.38
N ALA A 40 9.29 -3.74 -18.12
CA ALA A 40 9.79 -4.83 -17.27
C ALA A 40 8.73 -5.88 -16.94
N LEU A 41 7.48 -5.44 -16.75
CA LEU A 41 6.32 -6.31 -16.50
C LEU A 41 5.71 -6.90 -17.78
N ASN A 42 6.13 -6.42 -18.96
CA ASN A 42 5.55 -6.74 -20.26
C ASN A 42 4.03 -6.49 -20.31
N ILE A 43 3.62 -5.29 -19.91
CA ILE A 43 2.22 -4.82 -19.91
C ILE A 43 2.10 -3.45 -20.60
N THR A 44 0.85 -3.02 -20.82
CA THR A 44 0.55 -1.61 -21.14
C THR A 44 -0.10 -0.95 -19.92
N VAL A 45 0.42 0.22 -19.53
CA VAL A 45 -0.23 1.04 -18.48
C VAL A 45 -1.62 1.48 -18.98
N GLY A 46 -2.65 1.16 -18.22
CA GLY A 46 -4.02 1.55 -18.49
C GLY A 46 -4.31 3.00 -18.11
N LYS A 47 -5.59 3.33 -17.93
CA LYS A 47 -6.00 4.58 -17.30
C LYS A 47 -5.77 4.50 -15.79
N PRO A 48 -5.51 5.63 -15.10
CA PRO A 48 -5.54 5.69 -13.64
C PRO A 48 -6.82 5.06 -13.08
N MET A 49 -6.68 4.27 -12.03
CA MET A 49 -7.80 3.61 -11.36
C MET A 49 -8.33 4.50 -10.22
N SER A 50 -9.63 4.49 -9.99
CA SER A 50 -10.20 5.06 -8.76
C SER A 50 -9.72 4.29 -7.52
N VAL A 51 -9.95 4.83 -6.32
CA VAL A 51 -9.65 4.12 -5.07
C VAL A 51 -10.35 2.76 -5.05
N GLU A 52 -11.61 2.69 -5.46
CA GLU A 52 -12.40 1.45 -5.46
C GLU A 52 -11.90 0.43 -6.50
N GLN A 53 -11.34 0.90 -7.61
CA GLN A 53 -10.77 0.02 -8.65
C GLN A 53 -9.35 -0.46 -8.29
N ALA A 54 -8.60 0.39 -7.58
CA ALA A 54 -7.26 0.06 -7.08
C ALA A 54 -7.32 -0.81 -5.82
N ASP A 55 -8.30 -0.57 -4.96
CA ASP A 55 -8.56 -1.26 -3.69
C ASP A 55 -9.79 -2.19 -3.79
N LYS A 56 -10.52 -2.50 -2.71
CA LYS A 56 -11.48 -3.62 -2.63
C LYS A 56 -10.84 -4.99 -2.79
N GLN A 57 -9.72 -5.19 -2.10
CA GLN A 57 -8.93 -6.42 -2.14
C GLN A 57 -8.31 -6.70 -3.53
N HIS A 58 -8.45 -5.80 -4.52
CA HIS A 58 -7.83 -5.97 -5.84
C HIS A 58 -6.30 -5.96 -5.81
N ALA A 59 -5.68 -5.31 -4.81
CA ALA A 59 -4.24 -5.40 -4.60
C ALA A 59 -3.80 -6.78 -4.10
N ASN A 60 -4.68 -7.56 -3.46
CA ASN A 60 -4.38 -8.88 -2.89
C ASN A 60 -5.54 -9.88 -3.10
N PRO A 61 -5.92 -10.19 -4.35
CA PRO A 61 -7.15 -10.93 -4.64
C PRO A 61 -7.11 -12.40 -4.21
N LYS A 62 -5.93 -12.90 -3.85
CA LYS A 62 -5.72 -14.28 -3.35
C LYS A 62 -5.76 -14.35 -1.82
N HIS A 63 -5.98 -13.24 -1.13
CA HIS A 63 -6.16 -13.23 0.32
C HIS A 63 -7.47 -13.90 0.70
N VAL A 64 -7.40 -14.79 1.68
CA VAL A 64 -8.57 -15.49 2.22
C VAL A 64 -8.56 -15.33 3.72
N GLU A 65 -9.64 -14.76 4.23
CA GLU A 65 -9.81 -14.53 5.66
C GLU A 65 -10.06 -15.85 6.40
N LYS A 66 -9.34 -16.07 7.49
CA LYS A 66 -9.50 -17.27 8.33
C LYS A 66 -10.84 -17.28 9.07
N PHE A 67 -11.32 -16.09 9.42
CA PHE A 67 -12.59 -15.87 10.11
C PHE A 67 -13.41 -14.83 9.34
N ILE A 68 -14.66 -15.16 9.07
CA ILE A 68 -15.59 -14.31 8.32
C ILE A 68 -16.79 -13.96 9.18
N LEU A 69 -17.30 -12.74 9.00
CA LEU A 69 -18.39 -12.19 9.80
C LEU A 69 -19.62 -13.10 9.69
N ASP A 70 -20.17 -13.44 10.85
CA ASP A 70 -21.39 -14.21 10.98
C ASP A 70 -22.04 -13.83 12.31
N PRO A 71 -23.23 -13.21 12.33
CA PRO A 71 -23.93 -12.85 13.56
C PRO A 71 -24.20 -14.05 14.50
N LYS A 72 -24.19 -15.28 13.99
CA LYS A 72 -24.35 -16.53 14.76
C LYS A 72 -23.01 -17.23 14.99
N GLY A 73 -21.90 -16.59 14.61
CA GLY A 73 -20.56 -17.10 14.71
C GLY A 73 -20.12 -17.36 16.15
N ALA A 74 -19.36 -18.44 16.34
CA ALA A 74 -18.86 -18.86 17.65
C ALA A 74 -17.65 -18.03 18.13
N TYR A 75 -16.98 -17.31 17.24
CA TYR A 75 -15.81 -16.48 17.57
C TYR A 75 -16.27 -15.04 17.73
N VAL A 76 -15.83 -14.38 18.81
CA VAL A 76 -16.20 -12.98 19.08
C VAL A 76 -14.93 -12.16 19.26
N ASP A 77 -14.84 -11.03 18.55
CA ASP A 77 -13.72 -10.11 18.75
C ASP A 77 -13.94 -9.14 19.92
N LYS A 78 -12.95 -8.30 20.20
CA LYS A 78 -13.02 -7.30 21.28
C LYS A 78 -14.10 -6.24 21.07
N GLY A 79 -14.56 -6.06 19.84
CA GLY A 79 -15.67 -5.17 19.48
C GLY A 79 -17.03 -5.83 19.61
N GLY A 80 -17.10 -7.10 20.02
CA GLY A 80 -18.35 -7.86 20.12
C GLY A 80 -18.87 -8.37 18.78
N ARG A 81 -18.08 -8.29 17.69
CA ARG A 81 -18.49 -8.81 16.39
C ARG A 81 -18.29 -10.31 16.36
N HIS A 82 -19.27 -11.01 15.80
CA HIS A 82 -19.26 -12.46 15.70
C HIS A 82 -18.73 -12.92 14.35
N TYR A 83 -17.98 -14.02 14.37
CA TYR A 83 -17.33 -14.63 13.23
C TYR A 83 -17.47 -16.15 13.28
N ARG A 84 -17.49 -16.77 12.11
CA ARG A 84 -17.29 -18.20 11.95
C ARG A 84 -15.95 -18.47 11.28
N LYS A 85 -15.42 -19.69 11.47
CA LYS A 85 -14.27 -20.15 10.71
C LYS A 85 -14.66 -20.22 9.22
N ASN A 86 -13.81 -19.70 8.35
CA ASN A 86 -14.01 -19.79 6.91
C ASN A 86 -13.69 -21.22 6.43
N PRO A 87 -14.65 -21.97 5.84
CA PRO A 87 -14.41 -23.31 5.33
C PRO A 87 -13.44 -23.34 4.14
N ASP A 88 -13.32 -22.23 3.41
CA ASP A 88 -12.46 -22.12 2.23
C ASP A 88 -11.00 -21.81 2.62
N TYR A 89 -10.75 -21.45 3.87
CA TYR A 89 -9.42 -21.11 4.36
C TYR A 89 -8.52 -22.35 4.53
N SER A 90 -7.35 -22.30 3.94
CA SER A 90 -6.28 -23.28 4.03
C SER A 90 -4.97 -22.59 4.44
N GLU A 91 -4.51 -22.84 5.67
CA GLU A 91 -3.30 -22.23 6.24
C GLU A 91 -2.07 -22.33 5.32
N SER A 92 -1.85 -23.48 4.66
CA SER A 92 -0.71 -23.66 3.77
C SER A 92 -0.77 -22.84 2.47
N LYS A 93 -1.98 -22.52 2.00
CA LYS A 93 -2.22 -21.80 0.74
C LYS A 93 -2.34 -20.30 0.96
N ASP A 94 -3.00 -19.91 2.04
CA ASP A 94 -3.46 -18.53 2.22
C ASP A 94 -2.52 -17.72 3.11
N LYS A 95 -1.75 -18.38 3.99
CA LYS A 95 -0.79 -17.70 4.87
C LYS A 95 0.16 -16.77 4.12
N PRO A 96 0.76 -17.14 2.96
CA PRO A 96 1.58 -16.21 2.18
C PRO A 96 0.90 -14.86 1.87
N TYR A 97 -0.41 -14.86 1.62
CA TYR A 97 -1.22 -13.67 1.32
C TYR A 97 -1.75 -12.96 2.58
N ASN A 98 -1.50 -13.52 3.77
CA ASN A 98 -1.77 -12.89 5.06
C ASN A 98 -0.54 -12.13 5.60
N ILE A 99 0.66 -12.40 5.05
CA ILE A 99 1.92 -11.80 5.50
C ILE A 99 2.69 -11.12 4.35
N ASN A 100 1.94 -10.56 3.38
CA ASN A 100 2.45 -9.81 2.22
C ASN A 100 2.02 -8.33 2.20
N CYS A 101 1.64 -7.76 3.35
CA CYS A 101 1.15 -6.38 3.42
C CYS A 101 2.15 -5.36 2.83
N GLN A 102 3.45 -5.60 2.98
CA GLN A 102 4.55 -4.82 2.36
C GLN A 102 4.50 -4.79 0.82
N THR A 103 3.83 -5.75 0.19
CA THR A 103 3.65 -5.85 -1.27
C THR A 103 2.29 -5.34 -1.71
N CYS A 104 1.27 -5.44 -0.85
CA CYS A 104 -0.07 -4.92 -1.13
C CYS A 104 -0.08 -3.39 -1.24
N THR A 105 0.65 -2.69 -0.37
CA THR A 105 0.77 -1.22 -0.40
C THR A 105 1.33 -0.68 -1.72
N PRO A 106 2.48 -1.14 -2.25
CA PRO A 106 2.93 -0.67 -3.56
C PRO A 106 2.03 -1.16 -4.70
N ALA A 107 1.41 -2.35 -4.62
CA ALA A 107 0.43 -2.78 -5.63
C ALA A 107 -0.74 -1.79 -5.74
N TYR A 108 -1.32 -1.37 -4.61
CA TYR A 108 -2.36 -0.33 -4.57
C TYR A 108 -1.91 0.97 -5.25
N MET A 109 -0.74 1.50 -4.90
CA MET A 109 -0.20 2.72 -5.50
C MET A 109 0.03 2.59 -7.02
N LEU A 110 0.54 1.45 -7.47
CA LEU A 110 0.74 1.19 -8.90
C LEU A 110 -0.61 1.13 -9.65
N ARG A 111 -1.62 0.48 -9.06
CA ARG A 111 -2.98 0.41 -9.63
C ARG A 111 -3.62 1.78 -9.78
N LEU A 112 -3.46 2.69 -8.82
CA LEU A 112 -3.91 4.08 -8.94
C LEU A 112 -3.34 4.79 -10.19
N MET A 113 -2.18 4.35 -10.70
CA MET A 113 -1.56 4.89 -11.90
C MET A 113 -1.88 4.09 -13.18
N GLY A 114 -2.79 3.13 -13.12
CA GLY A 114 -3.18 2.28 -14.24
C GLY A 114 -2.24 1.10 -14.49
N ILE A 115 -1.29 0.83 -13.59
CA ILE A 115 -0.43 -0.36 -13.63
C ILE A 115 -1.19 -1.51 -12.95
N ASP A 116 -1.81 -2.36 -13.75
CA ASP A 116 -2.73 -3.42 -13.32
C ASP A 116 -1.98 -4.66 -12.81
N VAL A 117 -1.49 -4.55 -11.57
CA VAL A 117 -0.75 -5.60 -10.85
C VAL A 117 -1.47 -6.05 -9.60
N THR A 118 -1.07 -7.22 -9.09
CA THR A 118 -1.49 -7.74 -7.79
C THR A 118 -0.28 -8.20 -6.98
N ALA A 119 -0.38 -8.16 -5.65
CA ALA A 119 0.67 -8.60 -4.76
C ALA A 119 0.86 -10.11 -4.78
N LYS A 120 2.10 -10.58 -4.92
CA LYS A 120 2.43 -12.00 -4.67
C LYS A 120 2.35 -12.31 -3.18
N GLY A 121 2.09 -13.58 -2.86
CA GLY A 121 2.15 -14.10 -1.51
C GLY A 121 3.60 -14.26 -1.03
N ASN A 122 3.86 -13.92 0.23
CA ASN A 122 5.20 -13.98 0.80
C ASN A 122 5.79 -15.40 0.76
N THR A 123 6.98 -15.53 0.19
CA THR A 123 7.67 -16.81 0.00
C THR A 123 9.08 -16.74 0.59
N THR A 124 9.46 -17.75 1.37
CA THR A 124 10.77 -17.83 2.03
C THR A 124 11.93 -17.74 1.03
N GLY A 125 12.99 -17.00 1.38
CA GLY A 125 14.18 -16.83 0.55
C GLY A 125 14.00 -15.87 -0.63
N SER A 126 12.84 -15.22 -0.78
CA SER A 126 12.56 -14.28 -1.87
C SER A 126 12.66 -12.81 -1.44
N LYS A 127 12.60 -11.89 -2.41
CA LYS A 127 12.45 -10.45 -2.12
C LYS A 127 11.18 -10.12 -1.34
N LEU A 128 10.14 -10.97 -1.43
CA LEU A 128 8.91 -10.79 -0.64
C LEU A 128 9.18 -10.97 0.86
N GLU A 129 9.95 -12.00 1.23
CA GLU A 129 10.37 -12.21 2.61
C GLU A 129 11.35 -11.11 3.05
N TYR A 130 12.29 -10.73 2.19
CA TYR A 130 13.22 -9.64 2.48
C TYR A 130 12.50 -8.35 2.85
N LEU A 131 11.52 -7.92 2.04
CA LEU A 131 10.75 -6.69 2.28
C LEU A 131 9.85 -6.79 3.52
N SER A 132 9.48 -8.00 3.96
CA SER A 132 8.69 -8.20 5.19
C SER A 132 9.47 -7.82 6.46
N ARG A 133 10.78 -7.61 6.36
CA ARG A 133 11.66 -7.26 7.48
C ARG A 133 11.69 -5.77 7.72
N GLY A 134 10.61 -5.22 8.26
CA GLY A 134 10.56 -3.91 8.94
C GLY A 134 11.22 -2.72 8.22
N TYR A 135 12.54 -2.57 8.33
CA TYR A 135 13.30 -1.53 7.63
C TYR A 135 13.26 -1.68 6.10
N ASN A 136 13.29 -2.91 5.61
CA ASN A 136 13.45 -3.21 4.20
C ASN A 136 12.20 -2.83 3.38
N CYS A 137 11.01 -2.77 4.01
CA CYS A 137 9.76 -2.45 3.32
C CYS A 137 9.77 -1.09 2.60
N TRP A 138 10.66 -0.18 3.01
CA TRP A 138 10.79 1.15 2.43
C TRP A 138 11.65 1.20 1.16
N GLU A 139 12.46 0.16 0.89
CA GLU A 139 13.44 0.15 -0.22
C GLU A 139 12.80 0.03 -1.61
N VAL A 140 11.50 -0.26 -1.66
CA VAL A 140 10.71 -0.24 -2.90
C VAL A 140 10.48 1.18 -3.43
N TRP A 141 10.84 2.21 -2.67
CA TRP A 141 10.64 3.61 -3.04
C TRP A 141 11.97 4.38 -3.19
N LYS A 142 12.06 5.18 -4.25
CA LYS A 142 13.16 6.11 -4.54
C LYS A 142 12.60 7.53 -4.72
N ASN A 143 13.41 8.55 -4.46
CA ASN A 143 13.07 9.93 -4.82
C ASN A 143 13.09 10.10 -6.34
N ALA A 144 12.57 11.23 -6.84
CA ALA A 144 12.50 11.53 -8.28
C ALA A 144 13.89 11.54 -8.96
N ASP A 145 14.95 11.84 -8.22
CA ASP A 145 16.34 11.80 -8.68
C ASP A 145 16.98 10.40 -8.60
N GLY A 146 16.24 9.38 -8.14
CA GLY A 146 16.70 8.01 -7.99
C GLY A 146 17.40 7.69 -6.66
N THR A 147 17.60 8.68 -5.78
CA THR A 147 18.19 8.43 -4.45
C THR A 147 17.23 7.66 -3.53
N PRO A 148 17.74 6.94 -2.50
CA PRO A 148 16.88 6.26 -1.53
C PRO A 148 15.87 7.21 -0.86
N ALA A 149 14.60 6.82 -0.85
CA ALA A 149 13.57 7.60 -0.17
C ALA A 149 13.66 7.44 1.36
N THR A 150 13.29 8.50 2.09
CA THR A 150 13.20 8.48 3.55
C THR A 150 11.76 8.66 4.01
N TYR A 151 11.49 8.29 5.25
CA TYR A 151 10.17 8.34 5.86
C TYR A 151 10.23 9.03 7.21
N THR A 152 9.11 9.63 7.62
CA THR A 152 8.97 10.22 8.95
C THR A 152 8.86 9.09 9.97
N LYS A 153 9.89 8.91 10.79
CA LYS A 153 9.90 7.91 11.85
C LYS A 153 9.00 8.35 13.00
N ILE A 154 8.20 7.42 13.52
CA ILE A 154 7.32 7.74 14.67
C ILE A 154 8.14 8.13 15.90
N ASN A 155 9.29 7.49 16.14
CA ASN A 155 10.12 7.81 17.30
C ASN A 155 10.72 9.22 17.22
N ASP A 156 11.08 9.69 16.02
CA ASP A 156 11.60 11.05 15.81
C ASP A 156 10.47 12.08 16.03
N TRP A 157 9.26 11.77 15.55
CA TRP A 157 8.07 12.60 15.80
C TRP A 157 7.68 12.63 17.29
N LEU A 158 7.70 11.49 17.99
CA LEU A 158 7.48 11.44 19.43
C LEU A 158 8.50 12.31 20.19
N ALA A 159 9.77 12.20 19.82
CA ALA A 159 10.85 12.98 20.43
C ALA A 159 10.65 14.48 20.21
N SER A 160 10.31 14.91 18.98
CA SER A 160 10.07 16.33 18.67
C SER A 160 8.89 16.90 19.46
N LYS A 161 7.87 16.08 19.71
CA LYS A 161 6.69 16.42 20.52
C LYS A 161 6.90 16.27 22.03
N LYS A 162 8.07 15.78 22.47
CA LYS A 162 8.37 15.42 23.87
C LYS A 162 7.37 14.41 24.45
N TYR A 163 6.80 13.55 23.60
CA TYR A 163 5.89 12.49 23.99
C TYR A 163 6.65 11.20 24.30
N LYS A 164 6.25 10.52 25.38
CA LYS A 164 6.90 9.26 25.81
C LYS A 164 6.41 8.02 25.06
N GLN A 165 5.17 8.04 24.58
CA GLN A 165 4.52 6.89 23.92
C GLN A 165 3.37 7.35 23.04
N MET A 166 2.97 6.52 22.08
CA MET A 166 1.75 6.71 21.30
C MET A 166 0.51 6.41 22.14
N THR A 167 -0.53 7.22 21.94
CA THR A 167 -1.91 6.96 22.34
C THR A 167 -2.76 7.05 21.08
N GLN A 168 -4.03 6.64 21.12
CA GLN A 168 -4.92 6.81 19.96
C GLN A 168 -4.94 8.26 19.46
N LYS A 169 -5.06 9.24 20.37
CA LYS A 169 -5.00 10.67 20.04
C LYS A 169 -3.70 11.05 19.33
N ARG A 170 -2.56 10.55 19.82
CA ARG A 170 -1.23 10.85 19.22
C ARG A 170 -1.04 10.14 17.87
N TRP A 171 -1.62 8.97 17.68
CA TRP A 171 -1.66 8.31 16.37
C TRP A 171 -2.42 9.16 15.35
N LEU A 172 -3.62 9.62 15.71
CA LEU A 172 -4.40 10.52 14.84
C LEU A 172 -3.66 11.83 14.55
N GLU A 173 -3.01 12.43 15.56
CA GLU A 173 -2.16 13.62 15.37
C GLU A 173 -0.98 13.33 14.41
N PHE A 174 -0.28 12.22 14.60
CA PHE A 174 0.83 11.82 13.73
C PHE A 174 0.39 11.58 12.29
N PHE A 175 -0.76 10.92 12.10
CA PHE A 175 -1.36 10.70 10.78
C PHE A 175 -1.69 12.01 10.11
N ASP A 176 -2.36 12.92 10.82
CA ASP A 176 -2.80 14.19 10.25
C ASP A 176 -1.62 15.09 9.85
N GLU A 177 -0.63 15.24 10.75
CA GLU A 177 0.54 16.10 10.51
C GLU A 177 1.47 15.57 9.42
N THR A 178 1.65 14.24 9.37
CA THR A 178 2.56 13.62 8.39
C THR A 178 1.89 13.51 7.02
N CYS A 179 0.57 13.33 6.99
CA CYS A 179 -0.25 13.25 5.78
C CYS A 179 -0.99 14.57 5.50
N LYS A 180 -0.34 15.72 5.72
CA LYS A 180 -0.99 17.04 5.63
C LYS A 180 -1.31 17.49 4.19
N GLU A 181 -0.52 17.05 3.22
CA GLU A 181 -0.70 17.39 1.80
C GLU A 181 -1.61 16.37 1.12
N GLU A 182 -2.32 16.76 0.06
CA GLU A 182 -3.01 15.80 -0.81
C GLU A 182 -2.01 14.76 -1.34
N GLY A 183 -2.34 13.48 -1.21
CA GLY A 183 -1.46 12.40 -1.66
C GLY A 183 -1.73 11.04 -1.03
N VAL A 184 -0.89 10.08 -1.42
CA VAL A 184 -0.96 8.68 -0.95
C VAL A 184 0.27 8.39 -0.13
N TYR A 185 0.07 7.76 1.03
CA TYR A 185 1.09 7.55 2.04
C TYR A 185 1.14 6.08 2.44
N GLY A 186 2.34 5.49 2.40
CA GLY A 186 2.60 4.19 3.00
C GLY A 186 2.82 4.35 4.51
N LEU A 187 2.13 3.55 5.31
CA LEU A 187 2.24 3.51 6.77
C LEU A 187 2.78 2.15 7.21
N SER A 188 3.92 2.15 7.91
CA SER A 188 4.39 0.98 8.66
C SER A 188 4.05 1.15 10.14
N ILE A 189 3.21 0.27 10.67
CA ILE A 189 2.66 0.32 12.04
C ILE A 189 2.92 -1.00 12.80
N GLY A 190 3.03 -0.93 14.11
CA GLY A 190 3.02 -2.11 14.99
C GLY A 190 1.70 -2.22 15.75
N TRP A 191 1.22 -3.43 16.00
CA TRP A 191 -0.03 -3.66 16.72
C TRP A 191 0.17 -3.81 18.23
N LYS A 192 -0.84 -3.43 19.02
CA LYS A 192 -0.90 -3.73 20.45
C LYS A 192 -0.88 -5.23 20.74
N SER A 193 -1.50 -6.04 19.89
CA SER A 193 -1.50 -7.50 19.94
C SER A 193 -0.15 -8.13 19.57
N GLY A 194 0.79 -7.35 19.02
CA GLY A 194 2.06 -7.83 18.50
C GLY A 194 2.06 -7.98 16.97
N GLY A 195 3.25 -8.08 16.40
CA GLY A 195 3.44 -8.06 14.95
C GLY A 195 3.49 -6.64 14.36
N GLY A 196 3.72 -6.60 13.05
CA GLY A 196 3.84 -5.38 12.27
C GLY A 196 2.97 -5.43 11.03
N HIS A 197 2.69 -4.27 10.48
CA HIS A 197 1.86 -4.11 9.30
C HIS A 197 2.36 -2.99 8.41
N MET A 198 2.00 -3.06 7.13
CA MET A 198 2.21 -2.03 6.14
C MET A 198 0.88 -1.77 5.44
N THR A 199 0.44 -0.52 5.40
CA THR A 199 -0.87 -0.17 4.84
C THR A 199 -0.87 1.26 4.29
N VAL A 200 -2.03 1.81 3.92
CA VAL A 200 -2.15 3.09 3.23
C VAL A 200 -2.97 4.10 4.02
N LEU A 201 -2.48 5.33 4.06
CA LEU A 201 -3.27 6.52 4.35
C LEU A 201 -3.36 7.37 3.09
N GLN A 202 -4.54 7.89 2.76
CA GLN A 202 -4.72 8.76 1.60
C GLN A 202 -5.43 10.05 2.00
N ARG A 203 -4.76 11.18 1.74
CA ARG A 203 -5.32 12.52 1.88
C ARG A 203 -5.93 12.93 0.54
N PHE A 204 -7.22 13.21 0.56
CA PHE A 204 -7.96 13.67 -0.62
C PHE A 204 -7.92 15.20 -0.72
N LYS A 205 -8.26 15.71 -1.91
CA LYS A 205 -8.28 17.15 -2.23
C LYS A 205 -9.18 17.99 -1.32
N ASP A 206 -10.24 17.38 -0.79
CA ASP A 206 -11.16 18.02 0.17
C ASP A 206 -10.58 18.09 1.60
N GLY A 207 -9.38 17.55 1.81
CA GLY A 207 -8.72 17.47 3.11
C GLY A 207 -9.06 16.21 3.91
N THR A 208 -9.96 15.35 3.45
CA THR A 208 -10.31 14.10 4.15
C THR A 208 -9.11 13.16 4.16
N LEU A 209 -8.80 12.55 5.31
CA LEU A 209 -7.83 11.45 5.43
C LEU A 209 -8.56 10.14 5.62
N LYS A 210 -8.31 9.17 4.75
CA LYS A 210 -8.82 7.81 4.91
C LYS A 210 -7.70 6.81 5.12
N TYR A 211 -8.00 5.80 5.92
CA TYR A 211 -7.26 4.56 6.00
C TYR A 211 -7.79 3.61 4.92
N ILE A 212 -6.89 3.08 4.11
CA ILE A 212 -7.17 2.10 3.05
C ILE A 212 -6.36 0.86 3.42
N GLU A 213 -6.99 -0.31 3.39
CA GLU A 213 -6.34 -1.58 3.71
C GLU A 213 -6.19 -2.47 2.47
N PRO A 214 -5.06 -2.39 1.74
CA PRO A 214 -4.91 -3.14 0.50
C PRO A 214 -4.86 -4.67 0.69
N GLN A 215 -4.60 -5.17 1.89
CA GLN A 215 -4.58 -6.61 2.15
C GLN A 215 -5.99 -7.20 2.19
N HIS A 216 -6.97 -6.46 2.71
CA HIS A 216 -8.38 -6.85 2.79
C HIS A 216 -9.31 -5.63 2.74
N ASP A 217 -10.43 -5.74 2.05
CA ASP A 217 -11.35 -4.61 1.86
C ASP A 217 -11.90 -4.06 3.20
N ASN A 218 -11.74 -2.76 3.42
CA ASN A 218 -12.34 -1.99 4.52
C ASN A 218 -13.24 -0.84 4.01
N SER A 219 -13.55 -0.81 2.71
CA SER A 219 -14.36 0.22 2.08
C SER A 219 -15.85 0.08 2.39
N GLU A 220 -16.64 1.09 1.99
CA GLU A 220 -18.09 1.07 2.14
C GLU A 220 -18.72 -0.13 1.39
N GLY A 221 -19.53 -0.91 2.11
CA GLY A 221 -20.16 -2.13 1.61
C GLY A 221 -19.33 -3.40 1.87
N SER A 222 -18.13 -3.31 2.44
CA SER A 222 -17.27 -4.46 2.76
C SER A 222 -17.75 -5.26 3.98
N GLY A 223 -18.59 -4.65 4.83
CA GLY A 223 -18.89 -5.17 6.17
C GLY A 223 -17.75 -4.97 7.18
N ARG A 224 -16.66 -4.31 6.76
CA ARG A 224 -15.47 -3.97 7.54
C ARG A 224 -15.23 -2.47 7.64
N GLU A 225 -16.28 -1.66 7.45
CA GLU A 225 -16.24 -0.20 7.55
C GLU A 225 -15.81 0.28 8.95
N TRP A 226 -15.96 -0.58 9.95
CA TRP A 226 -15.45 -0.36 11.30
C TRP A 226 -13.92 -0.33 11.39
N ASP A 227 -13.23 -0.93 10.41
CA ASP A 227 -11.77 -0.93 10.34
C ASP A 227 -11.31 0.38 9.68
N ASP A 228 -11.66 1.47 10.34
CA ASP A 228 -11.41 2.83 9.90
C ASP A 228 -10.12 3.40 10.53
N ILE A 229 -9.82 4.66 10.22
CA ILE A 229 -8.63 5.34 10.74
C ILE A 229 -8.63 5.45 12.28
N ASN A 230 -9.81 5.53 12.91
CA ASN A 230 -9.93 5.57 14.37
C ASN A 230 -9.58 4.22 14.99
N ASN A 231 -10.05 3.13 14.38
CA ASN A 231 -9.70 1.78 14.77
C ASN A 231 -8.20 1.50 14.57
N LEU A 232 -7.64 1.88 13.42
CA LEU A 232 -6.21 1.80 13.15
C LEU A 232 -5.38 2.50 14.24
N ALA A 233 -5.73 3.74 14.59
CA ALA A 233 -5.07 4.50 15.66
C ALA A 233 -5.27 3.87 17.05
N LYS A 234 -6.43 3.25 17.29
CA LYS A 234 -6.75 2.56 18.55
C LYS A 234 -5.93 1.28 18.71
N GLU A 235 -5.75 0.50 17.65
CA GLU A 235 -5.03 -0.77 17.70
C GLU A 235 -3.51 -0.62 17.55
N GLY A 236 -3.06 0.55 17.09
CA GLY A 236 -1.65 0.93 17.03
C GLY A 236 -0.95 0.83 18.39
N LYS A 237 0.25 0.22 18.40
CA LYS A 237 1.06 0.00 19.60
C LYS A 237 1.46 1.33 20.27
N GLY A 238 1.67 1.32 21.58
CA GLY A 238 2.16 2.50 22.32
C GLY A 238 3.66 2.76 22.13
N THR A 239 4.47 1.71 22.05
CA THR A 239 5.92 1.78 21.85
C THR A 239 6.29 1.26 20.47
N GLN A 240 7.23 1.94 19.79
CA GLN A 240 7.55 1.64 18.39
C GLN A 240 8.94 1.05 18.20
N HIS A 241 9.01 0.05 17.32
CA HIS A 241 10.27 -0.34 16.71
C HIS A 241 10.75 0.77 15.77
N GLY A 242 12.07 0.97 15.64
CA GLY A 242 12.65 2.08 14.88
C GLY A 242 12.42 2.05 13.36
N CYS A 243 11.78 1.00 12.82
CA CYS A 243 11.44 0.88 11.40
C CYS A 243 10.07 1.47 11.03
N ARG A 244 9.28 1.90 12.02
CA ARG A 244 7.89 2.32 11.84
C ARG A 244 7.80 3.81 11.53
N GLY A 245 6.85 4.17 10.68
CA GLY A 245 6.73 5.52 10.15
C GLY A 245 5.81 5.64 8.95
N ILE A 246 5.81 6.83 8.36
CA ILE A 246 4.99 7.18 7.20
C ILE A 246 5.87 7.78 6.09
N MET A 247 5.64 7.37 4.86
CA MET A 247 6.25 7.94 3.65
C MET A 247 5.16 8.39 2.68
N ARG A 248 5.26 9.59 2.11
CA ARG A 248 4.48 9.96 0.92
C ARG A 248 5.03 9.19 -0.28
N ILE A 249 4.21 8.38 -0.94
CA ILE A 249 4.61 7.41 -1.97
C ILE A 249 4.06 7.75 -3.36
N ASP A 250 2.98 8.55 -3.47
CA ASP A 250 2.49 9.04 -4.76
C ASP A 250 3.53 9.91 -5.48
N ASN A 251 4.43 10.55 -4.74
CA ASN A 251 5.53 11.34 -5.30
C ASN A 251 6.89 10.61 -5.35
N LYS A 252 6.91 9.29 -5.17
CA LYS A 252 8.13 8.45 -5.25
C LYS A 252 8.16 7.62 -6.52
N LEU A 253 9.36 7.25 -6.94
CA LEU A 253 9.56 6.24 -7.98
C LEU A 253 9.49 4.86 -7.33
N PHE A 254 8.87 3.89 -8.02
CA PHE A 254 9.00 2.50 -7.61
C PHE A 254 10.38 1.98 -8.04
N ASN A 255 11.06 1.31 -7.13
CA ASN A 255 12.34 0.70 -7.39
C ASN A 255 12.17 -0.59 -8.19
N THR A 256 12.49 -0.55 -9.49
CA THR A 256 12.34 -1.67 -10.43
C THR A 256 13.16 -2.91 -10.05
N ASP A 257 14.15 -2.79 -9.16
CA ASP A 257 14.86 -3.95 -8.59
C ASP A 257 13.92 -4.90 -7.85
N PHE A 258 12.75 -4.41 -7.40
CA PHE A 258 11.72 -5.21 -6.73
C PHE A 258 10.52 -5.55 -7.62
N ILE A 259 10.59 -5.34 -8.94
CA ILE A 259 9.43 -5.52 -9.84
C ILE A 259 8.83 -6.94 -9.81
N GLU A 260 9.64 -7.94 -9.50
CA GLU A 260 9.25 -9.35 -9.44
C GLU A 260 8.26 -9.70 -8.31
N ILE A 261 8.00 -8.78 -7.37
CA ILE A 261 7.07 -8.99 -6.26
C ILE A 261 5.60 -8.97 -6.69
N PHE A 262 5.32 -8.64 -7.95
CA PHE A 262 3.97 -8.54 -8.50
C PHE A 262 3.63 -9.69 -9.44
N ASP A 263 2.37 -10.10 -9.41
CA ASP A 263 1.72 -10.81 -10.49
C ASP A 263 1.06 -9.77 -11.43
N VAL A 264 1.12 -10.01 -12.73
CA VAL A 264 0.30 -9.30 -13.72
C VAL A 264 -0.93 -10.15 -14.01
N HIS A 265 -2.10 -9.54 -14.22
CA HIS A 265 -3.26 -10.30 -14.66
C HIS A 265 -2.95 -10.96 -16.02
N ALA A 266 -2.82 -12.30 -16.02
CA ALA A 266 -2.42 -13.09 -17.18
C ALA A 266 -3.34 -12.89 -18.40
N ASP A 267 -4.58 -12.46 -18.17
CA ASP A 267 -5.61 -12.29 -19.20
C ASP A 267 -5.35 -11.15 -20.19
N LYS A 268 -4.27 -10.37 -20.01
CA LYS A 268 -3.84 -9.33 -20.96
C LYS A 268 -2.49 -9.62 -21.62
N VAL A 269 -1.83 -10.74 -21.27
CA VAL A 269 -0.56 -11.13 -21.89
C VAL A 269 -0.84 -12.09 -23.05
N LYS A 270 -1.07 -11.48 -24.22
CA LYS A 270 -1.07 -12.07 -25.59
C LYS A 270 -2.38 -12.73 -26.06
N SER A 271 -3.18 -11.96 -26.81
CA SER A 271 -3.51 -12.43 -28.16
C SER A 271 -2.32 -12.06 -29.05
N LYS A 272 -1.51 -13.05 -29.42
CA LYS A 272 -0.59 -12.93 -30.55
C LYS A 272 -1.39 -12.77 -31.84
#